data_AF-K9ZKX2-F1
#
_entry.id   AF-K9ZKX2-F1
#
_cell.length_a   1.000
_cell.length_b   1.000
_cell.length_c   1.000
_cell.angle_alpha   90.00
_cell.angle_beta   90.00
_cell.angle_gamma   90.00
#
_symmetry.space_group_name_H-M   'P 1'
#
loop_
_entity.id
_entity.type
_entity.pdbx_description
1 polymer ?
#
loop_
_entity_poly.entity_id
_entity_poly.type
_entity_poly.pdbx_seq_one_letter_code
_entity_poly.pdbx_strand_id
1 'polypeptide(L)'
;MDCKTATLVYQAENHLEKIQEIFPEAWKFLEEQAFAYVQGKAHAFDSAIKNLVGETKFKFRMVHRDDQDQLTKDLGELLGDITSRLLLEKHFSEVVGKPIFFSTICCSSHLTTDHELSLEEVLPLQRAAVKLQ
;
A
#
# COMPACT_ATOMS: atom_id res chain seq x y z
N MET A 1 -12.18 -5.12 4.19
CA MET A 1 -12.23 -6.23 5.15
C MET A 1 -13.69 -6.59 5.34
N ASP A 2 -14.06 -7.86 5.20
CA ASP A 2 -15.45 -8.27 5.45
C ASP A 2 -15.83 -8.18 6.95
N CYS A 3 -17.15 -8.16 7.25
CA CYS A 3 -17.63 -8.00 8.63
C CYS A 3 -17.17 -9.14 9.56
N LYS A 4 -16.98 -10.35 9.04
CA LYS A 4 -16.56 -11.52 9.83
C LYS A 4 -15.11 -11.35 10.27
N THR A 5 -14.25 -10.95 9.34
CA THR A 5 -12.84 -10.69 9.57
C THR A 5 -12.65 -9.46 10.46
N ALA A 6 -13.41 -8.39 10.21
CA ALA A 6 -13.42 -7.21 11.07
C ALA A 6 -13.81 -7.54 12.52
N THR A 7 -14.75 -8.47 12.73
CA THR A 7 -15.10 -8.94 14.08
C THR A 7 -13.92 -9.64 14.75
N LEU A 8 -13.22 -10.51 14.04
CA LEU A 8 -12.05 -11.24 14.58
C LEU A 8 -10.90 -10.29 14.94
N VAL A 9 -10.68 -9.24 14.14
CA VAL A 9 -9.61 -8.26 14.36
C VAL A 9 -9.98 -7.29 15.48
N TYR A 10 -11.15 -6.65 15.41
CA TYR A 10 -11.49 -5.49 16.26
C TYR A 10 -12.18 -5.83 17.57
N GLN A 11 -12.58 -7.08 17.79
CA GLN A 11 -13.02 -7.54 19.11
C GLN A 11 -11.88 -8.19 19.91
N ALA A 12 -10.71 -8.37 19.31
CA ALA A 12 -9.51 -8.76 20.01
C ALA A 12 -8.81 -7.54 20.62
N GLU A 13 -8.03 -7.72 21.68
CA GLU A 13 -7.24 -6.62 22.27
C GLU A 13 -5.98 -6.31 21.43
N ASN A 14 -5.48 -7.28 20.67
CA ASN A 14 -4.24 -7.24 19.92
C ASN A 14 -4.47 -7.11 18.39
N HIS A 15 -5.00 -5.96 17.95
CA HIS A 15 -5.44 -5.76 16.56
C HIS A 15 -4.36 -6.05 15.50
N LEU A 16 -3.12 -5.55 15.69
CA LEU A 16 -2.03 -5.74 14.73
C LEU A 16 -1.59 -7.20 14.62
N GLU A 17 -1.51 -7.90 15.75
CA GLU A 17 -1.19 -9.34 15.77
C GLU A 17 -2.29 -10.13 15.05
N LYS A 18 -3.57 -9.79 15.24
CA LYS A 18 -4.66 -10.42 14.49
C LYS A 18 -4.62 -10.14 13.00
N ILE A 19 -4.29 -8.91 12.60
CA ILE A 19 -4.08 -8.58 11.18
C ILE A 19 -2.94 -9.44 10.61
N GLN A 20 -1.82 -9.55 11.32
CA GLN A 20 -0.68 -10.36 10.89
C GLN A 20 -1.01 -11.86 10.81
N GLU A 21 -1.77 -12.40 11.76
CA GLU A 21 -2.21 -13.80 11.77
C GLU A 21 -3.15 -14.13 10.61
N ILE A 22 -4.10 -13.23 10.30
CA ILE A 22 -5.12 -13.44 9.28
C ILE A 22 -4.57 -13.16 7.88
N PHE A 23 -3.70 -12.16 7.74
CA PHE A 23 -3.16 -11.70 6.47
C PHE A 23 -1.62 -11.71 6.44
N PRO A 24 -0.98 -12.87 6.66
CA PRO A 24 0.48 -12.94 6.83
C PRO A 24 1.25 -12.53 5.56
N GLU A 25 0.72 -12.87 4.38
CA GLU A 25 1.36 -12.51 3.11
C GLU A 25 1.23 -11.01 2.82
N ALA A 26 0.07 -10.41 3.12
CA ALA A 26 -0.14 -8.98 2.98
C ALA A 26 0.71 -8.18 3.96
N TRP A 27 0.83 -8.65 5.21
CA TRP A 27 1.73 -8.07 6.19
C TRP A 27 3.17 -8.03 5.68
N LYS A 28 3.70 -9.19 5.26
CA LYS A 28 5.06 -9.30 4.74
C LYS A 28 5.26 -8.41 3.52
N PHE A 29 4.28 -8.37 2.62
CA PHE A 29 4.33 -7.52 1.44
C PHE A 29 4.41 -6.02 1.81
N LEU A 30 3.57 -5.56 2.73
CA LEU A 30 3.58 -4.15 3.19
C LEU A 30 4.90 -3.80 3.87
N GLU A 31 5.44 -4.70 4.69
CA GLU A 31 6.77 -4.56 5.28
C GLU A 31 7.86 -4.37 4.21
N GLU A 32 7.88 -5.26 3.21
CA GLU A 32 8.83 -5.19 2.10
C GLU A 32 8.69 -3.89 1.30
N GLN A 33 7.46 -3.40 1.07
CA GLN A 33 7.24 -2.14 0.37
C GLN A 33 7.69 -0.93 1.20
N ALA A 34 7.44 -0.91 2.51
CA ALA A 34 7.88 0.16 3.40
C ALA A 34 9.41 0.27 3.40
N PHE A 35 10.12 -0.84 3.59
CA PHE A 35 11.59 -0.85 3.54
C PHE A 35 12.12 -0.50 2.15
N ALA A 36 11.54 -1.06 1.08
CA ALA A 36 11.96 -0.77 -0.29
C ALA A 36 11.75 0.69 -0.67
N TYR A 37 10.69 1.33 -0.18
CA TYR A 37 10.46 2.76 -0.32
C TYR A 37 11.55 3.58 0.37
N VAL A 38 11.84 3.31 1.64
CA VAL A 38 12.86 4.05 2.41
C VAL A 38 14.25 3.88 1.82
N GLN A 39 14.58 2.69 1.31
CA GLN A 39 15.87 2.38 0.69
C GLN A 39 15.98 2.88 -0.76
N GLY A 40 14.89 3.38 -1.37
CA GLY A 40 14.89 3.79 -2.76
C GLY A 40 15.17 2.63 -3.74
N LYS A 41 14.73 1.42 -3.40
CA LYS A 41 14.97 0.23 -4.22
C LYS A 41 14.33 0.38 -5.60
N ALA A 42 15.05 0.10 -6.67
CA ALA A 42 14.49 0.17 -8.02
C ALA A 42 13.34 -0.84 -8.23
N HIS A 43 12.36 -0.47 -9.05
CA HIS A 43 11.29 -1.35 -9.51
C HIS A 43 10.85 -0.95 -10.92
N ALA A 44 10.70 -1.91 -11.84
CA ALA A 44 10.48 -1.61 -13.26
C ALA A 44 9.18 -0.81 -13.49
N PHE A 45 8.09 -1.21 -12.82
CA PHE A 45 6.82 -0.49 -12.90
C PHE A 45 6.92 0.92 -12.32
N ASP A 46 7.60 1.08 -11.17
CA ASP A 46 7.83 2.38 -10.55
C ASP A 46 8.58 3.33 -11.48
N SER A 47 9.65 2.83 -12.12
CA SER A 47 10.42 3.59 -13.10
C SER A 47 9.60 3.97 -14.33
N ALA A 48 8.75 3.06 -14.83
CA ALA A 48 7.88 3.34 -15.96
C ALA A 48 6.84 4.43 -15.64
N ILE A 49 6.24 4.40 -14.44
CA ILE A 49 5.34 5.46 -13.97
C ILE A 49 6.08 6.80 -13.88
N LYS A 50 7.26 6.82 -13.25
CA LYS A 50 8.07 8.05 -13.10
C LYS A 50 8.44 8.66 -14.45
N ASN A 51 8.74 7.83 -15.45
CA ASN A 51 9.01 8.30 -16.81
C ASN A 51 7.79 8.93 -17.49
N LEU A 52 6.57 8.45 -17.19
CA LEU A 52 5.33 8.99 -17.74
C LEU A 52 4.86 10.26 -17.03
N VAL A 53 5.04 10.31 -15.71
CA VAL A 53 4.55 11.42 -14.86
C VAL A 53 5.56 12.57 -14.83
N GLY A 54 6.85 12.27 -14.92
CA GLY A 54 7.93 13.25 -14.77
C GLY A 54 8.26 13.54 -13.31
N GLU A 55 8.86 14.71 -13.07
CA GLU A 55 9.26 15.13 -11.73
C GLU A 55 8.04 15.41 -10.83
N THR A 56 8.04 14.83 -9.63
CA THR A 56 7.06 15.07 -8.58
C THR A 56 7.71 15.83 -7.42
N LYS A 57 6.92 16.63 -6.70
CA LYS A 57 7.38 17.35 -5.48
C LYS A 57 7.44 16.45 -4.25
N PHE A 58 6.98 15.21 -4.37
CA PHE A 58 6.90 14.22 -3.31
C PHE A 58 7.51 12.90 -3.75
N LYS A 59 7.81 12.03 -2.77
CA LYS A 59 8.39 10.71 -3.03
C LYS A 59 7.32 9.65 -3.02
N PHE A 60 7.31 8.82 -4.06
CA PHE A 60 6.44 7.66 -4.14
C PHE A 60 7.19 6.42 -4.63
N ARG A 61 6.61 5.27 -4.31
CA ARG A 61 6.94 3.96 -4.88
C ARG A 61 5.67 3.31 -5.39
N MET A 62 5.71 2.79 -6.62
CA MET A 62 4.62 1.98 -7.16
C MET A 62 5.07 0.59 -7.60
N VAL A 63 4.29 -0.41 -7.21
CA VAL A 63 4.45 -1.78 -7.69
C VAL A 63 3.13 -2.27 -8.26
N HIS A 64 3.21 -3.10 -9.30
CA HIS A 64 2.05 -3.70 -9.94
C HIS A 64 2.06 -5.20 -9.70
N ARG A 65 0.87 -5.78 -9.46
CA ARG A 65 0.65 -7.20 -9.25
C ARG A 65 -0.36 -7.75 -10.26
N ASP A 66 -0.53 -9.08 -10.26
CA ASP A 66 -1.63 -9.72 -10.99
C ASP A 66 -2.94 -9.47 -10.22
N ASP A 67 -3.99 -9.02 -10.91
CA ASP A 67 -5.27 -8.67 -10.30
C ASP A 67 -6.10 -9.88 -9.84
N GLN A 68 -5.71 -11.08 -10.24
CA GLN A 68 -6.38 -12.32 -9.83
C GLN A 68 -5.77 -12.96 -8.58
N ASP A 69 -4.61 -12.49 -8.12
CA ASP A 69 -3.92 -13.13 -7.00
C ASP A 69 -4.61 -12.84 -5.63
N GLN A 70 -4.48 -13.79 -4.71
CA GLN A 70 -5.12 -13.67 -3.39
C GLN A 70 -4.57 -12.47 -2.61
N LEU A 71 -3.27 -12.21 -2.74
CA LEU A 71 -2.60 -11.12 -2.06
C LEU A 71 -3.16 -9.74 -2.48
N THR A 72 -3.52 -9.53 -3.74
CA THR A 72 -4.16 -8.29 -4.21
C THR A 72 -5.53 -8.11 -3.57
N LYS A 73 -6.31 -9.19 -3.43
CA LYS A 73 -7.59 -9.15 -2.70
C LYS A 73 -7.40 -8.82 -1.23
N ASP A 74 -6.45 -9.48 -0.57
CA ASP A 74 -6.12 -9.24 0.83
C ASP A 74 -5.67 -7.79 1.08
N LEU A 75 -4.83 -7.25 0.20
CA LEU A 75 -4.42 -5.84 0.25
C LEU A 75 -5.60 -4.89 0.05
N GLY A 76 -6.50 -5.18 -0.88
CA GLY A 76 -7.74 -4.42 -1.07
C GLY A 76 -8.64 -4.46 0.16
N GLU A 77 -8.72 -5.62 0.83
CA GLU A 77 -9.45 -5.74 2.08
C GLU A 77 -8.82 -4.96 3.23
N LEU A 78 -7.51 -5.05 3.41
CA LEU A 78 -6.79 -4.38 4.49
C LEU A 78 -6.75 -2.86 4.30
N LEU A 79 -6.40 -2.40 3.10
CA LEU A 79 -6.23 -0.98 2.82
C LEU A 79 -7.55 -0.28 2.52
N GLY A 80 -8.57 -1.03 2.08
CA GLY A 80 -9.94 -0.54 1.92
C GLY A 80 -10.68 -0.32 3.24
N ASP A 81 -10.28 -1.00 4.32
CA ASP A 81 -10.76 -0.69 5.67
C ASP A 81 -9.90 0.42 6.30
N ILE A 82 -10.53 1.56 6.59
CA ILE A 82 -9.82 2.75 7.07
C ILE A 82 -9.07 2.51 8.38
N THR A 83 -9.65 1.74 9.31
CA THR A 83 -9.05 1.49 10.63
C THR A 83 -7.81 0.63 10.50
N SER A 84 -7.89 -0.46 9.72
CA SER A 84 -6.78 -1.35 9.41
C SER A 84 -5.65 -0.58 8.72
N ARG A 85 -5.98 0.21 7.70
CA ARG A 85 -4.99 1.04 6.99
C ARG A 85 -4.25 1.97 7.94
N LEU A 86 -4.97 2.72 8.80
CA LEU A 86 -4.35 3.65 9.75
C LEU A 86 -3.48 2.93 10.78
N LEU A 87 -3.89 1.75 11.26
CA LEU A 87 -3.08 0.92 12.16
C LEU A 87 -1.77 0.47 11.48
N LEU A 88 -1.86 0.00 10.24
CA LEU A 88 -0.71 -0.46 9.45
C LEU A 88 0.24 0.70 9.10
N GLU A 89 -0.29 1.82 8.64
CA GLU A 89 0.49 3.03 8.34
C GLU A 89 1.24 3.51 9.58
N LYS A 90 0.57 3.60 10.74
CA LYS A 90 1.22 3.95 12.00
C LYS A 90 2.34 2.95 12.35
N HIS A 91 2.02 1.66 12.35
CA HIS A 91 2.97 0.61 12.71
C HIS A 91 4.20 0.64 11.81
N PHE A 92 4.02 0.59 10.49
CA PHE A 92 5.15 0.55 9.57
C PHE A 92 5.92 1.86 9.54
N SER A 93 5.28 3.00 9.79
CA SER A 93 5.99 4.27 9.97
C SER A 93 6.97 4.23 11.14
N GLU A 94 6.55 3.63 12.26
CA GLU A 94 7.41 3.43 13.44
C GLU A 94 8.56 2.46 13.13
N VAL A 95 8.25 1.32 12.47
CA VAL A 95 9.24 0.30 12.10
C VAL A 95 10.35 0.85 11.20
N VAL A 96 10.00 1.64 10.18
CA VAL A 96 11.00 2.20 9.25
C VAL A 96 11.54 3.58 9.65
N GLY A 97 11.03 4.14 10.76
CA GLY A 97 11.45 5.43 11.31
C GLY A 97 11.09 6.64 10.44
N LYS A 98 10.10 6.51 9.55
CA LYS A 98 9.63 7.58 8.64
C LYS A 98 8.13 7.45 8.39
N PRO A 99 7.40 8.55 8.15
CA PRO A 99 6.01 8.47 7.73
C PRO A 99 5.85 7.64 6.46
N ILE A 100 4.94 6.68 6.49
CA ILE A 100 4.56 5.82 5.37
C ILE A 100 3.04 5.81 5.27
N PHE A 101 2.57 6.02 4.05
CA PHE A 101 1.16 5.95 3.67
C PHE A 101 0.99 4.90 2.59
N PHE A 102 -0.07 4.11 2.70
CA PHE A 102 -0.36 3.01 1.79
C PHE A 102 -1.65 3.28 1.05
N SER A 103 -1.66 2.96 -0.24
CA SER A 103 -2.86 3.06 -1.05
C SER A 103 -2.83 2.02 -2.16
N THR A 104 -4.02 1.70 -2.67
CA THR A 104 -4.19 0.94 -3.91
C THR A 104 -4.56 1.91 -5.03
N ILE A 105 -3.86 1.83 -6.16
CA ILE A 105 -4.15 2.58 -7.39
C ILE A 105 -4.42 1.55 -8.48
N CYS A 106 -5.43 1.78 -9.32
CA CYS A 106 -6.01 0.76 -10.22
C CYS A 106 -6.36 -0.56 -9.48
N CYS A 107 -6.71 -1.62 -10.20
CA CYS A 107 -7.13 -2.90 -9.61
C CYS A 107 -6.00 -3.68 -8.91
N SER A 108 -4.73 -3.36 -9.17
CA SER A 108 -3.61 -4.24 -8.85
C SER A 108 -2.29 -3.51 -8.54
N SER A 109 -2.28 -2.17 -8.48
CA SER A 109 -1.08 -1.44 -8.06
C SER A 109 -1.13 -1.07 -6.58
N HIS A 110 -0.01 -1.25 -5.91
CA HIS A 110 0.24 -0.73 -4.57
C HIS A 110 1.10 0.53 -4.65
N LEU A 111 0.69 1.55 -3.92
CA LEU A 111 1.36 2.84 -3.77
C LEU A 111 1.84 3.00 -2.34
N THR A 112 3.10 3.43 -2.19
CA THR A 112 3.70 3.86 -0.92
C THR A 112 4.19 5.30 -1.05
N THR A 113 3.82 6.18 -0.11
CA THR A 113 4.16 7.61 -0.09
C THR A 113 4.59 8.09 1.29
N ASP A 114 5.14 9.30 1.36
CA ASP A 114 5.55 9.98 2.60
C ASP A 114 4.43 10.80 3.26
N HIS A 115 3.28 10.92 2.59
CA HIS A 115 2.10 11.63 3.07
C HIS A 115 0.83 11.11 2.39
N GLU A 116 -0.33 11.49 2.93
CA GLU A 116 -1.62 11.29 2.26
C GLU A 116 -1.70 12.17 1.01
N LEU A 117 -1.84 11.55 -0.15
CA LEU A 117 -1.84 12.26 -1.43
C LEU A 117 -3.13 13.05 -1.65
N SER A 118 -2.99 14.21 -2.26
CA SER A 118 -4.12 14.95 -2.82
C SER A 118 -4.61 14.34 -4.14
N LEU A 119 -5.78 14.79 -4.61
CA LEU A 119 -6.29 14.39 -5.92
C LEU A 119 -5.33 14.79 -7.06
N GLU A 120 -4.75 15.98 -6.97
CA GLU A 120 -3.80 16.52 -7.96
C GLU A 120 -2.53 15.69 -8.05
N GLU A 121 -2.12 15.08 -6.93
CA GLU A 121 -0.93 14.23 -6.84
C GLU A 121 -1.22 12.80 -7.33
N VAL A 122 -2.38 12.24 -6.96
CA VAL A 122 -2.72 10.84 -7.29
C VAL A 122 -3.22 10.66 -8.72
N LEU A 123 -3.93 11.65 -9.30
CA LEU A 123 -4.56 11.52 -10.61
C LEU A 123 -3.55 11.28 -11.76
N PRO A 124 -2.40 11.97 -11.81
CA PRO A 124 -1.35 11.66 -12.80
C PRO A 124 -0.80 10.24 -12.64
N LEU A 125 -0.61 9.77 -11.40
CA LEU A 125 -0.14 8.41 -11.11
C LEU A 125 -1.16 7.37 -11.62
N GLN A 126 -2.45 7.57 -11.33
CA GLN A 126 -3.53 6.70 -11.80
C GLN A 126 -3.60 6.64 -13.34
N ARG A 127 -3.49 7.79 -14.02
CA ARG A 127 -3.49 7.84 -15.50
C ARG A 127 -2.28 7.12 -16.09
N ALA A 128 -1.10 7.28 -15.49
CA ALA A 128 0.10 6.57 -15.92
C ALA A 128 -0.03 5.06 -15.71
N ALA A 129 -0.56 4.63 -14.56
CA ALA A 129 -0.77 3.21 -14.24
C ALA A 129 -1.74 2.53 -15.23
N VAL A 130 -2.85 3.19 -15.57
CA VAL A 130 -3.81 2.68 -16.56
C VAL A 130 -3.19 2.56 -17.95
N LYS A 131 -2.29 3.48 -18.34
CA LYS A 131 -1.63 3.45 -19.65
C LYS A 131 -0.61 2.31 -19.80
N LEU A 132 -0.11 1.78 -18.69
CA LEU A 132 0.89 0.70 -18.67
C LEU A 132 0.28 -0.70 -18.60
N GLN A 133 -1.05 -0.81 -18.49
CA GLN A 133 -1.80 -2.07 -18.65
C GLN A 133 -2.06 -2.33 -20.13
#